data_AF-A0A017HK05-F1
#
_entry.id   AF-A0A017HK05-F1
#
_cell.length_a   1.000
_cell.length_b   1.000
_cell.length_c   1.000
_cell.angle_alpha   90.00
_cell.angle_beta   90.00
_cell.angle_gamma   90.00
#
_symmetry.space_group_name_H-M   'P 1'
#
loop_
_entity.id
_entity.type
_entity.pdbx_description
1 polymer ?
#
loop_
_entity_poly.entity_id
_entity_poly.type
_entity_poly.pdbx_seq_one_letter_code
_entity_poly.pdbx_strand_id
1 'polypeptide(L)' 'MLILVGASGFAYEEASVMMGVAVGTVKSRANRARARLAEMLGLEEGEEILSGVDGATLAVLGKSGVRAA' A
#
# COMPACT_ATOMS: atom_id res chain seq x y z
N MET A 1 8.64 -1.22 5.41
CA MET A 1 7.45 -0.37 5.65
C MET A 1 6.20 -0.95 5.01
N LEU A 2 6.22 -1.24 3.70
CA LEU A 2 5.01 -1.66 2.97
C LEU A 2 4.29 -2.86 3.59
N ILE A 3 5.01 -3.83 4.16
CA ILE A 3 4.38 -4.94 4.86
C ILE A 3 3.52 -4.42 6.03
N LEU A 4 4.08 -3.63 6.94
CA LEU A 4 3.35 -3.13 8.11
C LEU A 4 2.17 -2.21 7.73
N VAL A 5 2.43 -1.15 6.94
CA VAL A 5 1.40 -0.11 6.71
C VAL A 5 0.56 -0.34 5.46
N GLY A 6 1.02 -1.17 4.52
CA GLY A 6 0.33 -1.44 3.26
C GLY A 6 -0.39 -2.79 3.28
N ALA A 7 0.31 -3.87 3.61
CA ALA A 7 -0.25 -5.23 3.60
C ALA A 7 -0.96 -5.58 4.91
N SER A 8 -0.38 -5.22 6.06
CA SER A 8 -0.92 -5.53 7.40
C SER A 8 -1.84 -4.44 7.94
N GLY A 9 -1.97 -3.30 7.25
CA GLY A 9 -2.94 -2.26 7.60
C GLY A 9 -2.65 -1.46 8.87
N PHE A 10 -1.45 -1.55 9.46
CA PHE A 10 -1.10 -0.75 10.64
C PHE A 10 -1.09 0.74 10.30
N ALA A 11 -1.54 1.56 11.25
CA ALA A 11 -1.40 3.01 11.14
C ALA A 11 0.09 3.41 11.14
N TYR A 12 0.40 4.58 10.56
CA TYR A 12 1.77 5.08 10.52
C TYR A 12 2.36 5.27 11.93
N GLU A 13 1.51 5.65 12.87
CA GLU A 13 1.79 5.86 14.28
C GLU A 13 2.18 4.54 14.96
N GLU A 14 1.42 3.47 14.75
CA GLU A 14 1.70 2.13 15.30
C GLU A 14 3.00 1.55 14.74
N ALA A 15 3.19 1.65 13.42
CA ALA A 15 4.42 1.21 12.77
C ALA A 15 5.65 2.00 13.26
N SER A 16 5.48 3.28 13.62
CA SER A 16 6.57 4.11 14.15
C SER A 16 7.05 3.63 15.51
N VAL A 17 6.11 3.25 16.39
CA VAL A 17 6.40 2.72 17.73
C VAL A 17 7.07 1.34 17.63
N MET A 18 6.52 0.44 16.81
CA MET A 18 7.09 -0.91 16.62
C MET A 18 8.54 -0.87 16.11
N MET A 19 8.89 0.15 15.34
CA MET A 19 10.19 0.28 14.70
C MET A 19 11.15 1.25 15.40
N GLY A 20 10.72 1.93 16.46
CA GLY A 20 11.53 2.91 17.18
C GLY A 20 12.00 4.09 16.32
N VAL A 21 11.17 4.57 15.38
CA VAL A 21 11.49 5.71 14.52
C VAL A 21 10.40 6.78 14.56
N ALA A 22 10.69 8.00 14.14
CA ALA A 22 9.69 9.05 14.04
C ALA A 22 8.60 8.72 12.99
N VAL A 23 7.36 9.15 13.22
CA VAL A 23 6.22 8.97 12.29
C VAL A 23 6.55 9.52 10.89
N GLY A 24 7.20 10.68 10.81
CA GLY A 24 7.64 11.26 9.53
C GLY A 24 8.63 10.37 8.75
N THR A 25 9.46 9.60 9.47
CA THR A 25 10.36 8.61 8.87
C THR A 25 9.58 7.45 8.27
N VAL A 26 8.53 6.97 8.94
CA VAL A 26 7.64 5.92 8.42
C VAL A 26 6.97 6.38 7.13
N LYS A 27 6.35 7.58 7.14
CA LYS A 27 5.67 8.16 5.98
C LYS A 27 6.62 8.31 4.79
N SER A 28 7.81 8.90 5.00
CA SER A 28 8.78 9.11 3.93
C SER A 28 9.38 7.80 3.39
N ARG A 29 9.66 6.81 4.25
CA ARG A 29 10.13 5.48 3.83
C ARG A 29 9.06 4.71 3.07
N ALA A 30 7.80 4.77 3.52
CA ALA A 30 6.67 4.13 2.83
C ALA A 30 6.47 4.72 1.44
N ASN A 31 6.53 6.05 1.30
CA ASN A 31 6.41 6.71 0.00
C ASN A 31 7.50 6.28 -0.98
N ARG A 32 8.78 6.34 -0.56
CA ARG A 32 9.90 5.89 -1.40
C ARG A 32 9.82 4.42 -1.77
N ALA A 33 9.40 3.57 -0.83
CA ALA A 33 9.20 2.15 -1.11
C ALA A 33 8.09 1.90 -2.13
N ARG A 34 6.98 2.66 -2.10
CA ARG A 34 5.91 2.57 -3.11
C ARG A 34 6.42 2.98 -4.50
N ALA A 35 7.13 4.11 -4.60
CA ALA A 35 7.70 4.56 -5.87
C ALA A 35 8.66 3.52 -6.46
N ARG A 36 9.58 3.00 -5.63
CA ARG A 36 10.53 1.97 -6.07
C ARG A 36 9.83 0.67 -6.47
N LEU A 37 8.77 0.30 -5.77
CA LEU A 37 8.00 -0.90 -6.11
C LEU A 37 7.27 -0.72 -7.45
N ALA A 38 6.67 0.46 -7.69
CA ALA A 38 6.03 0.77 -8.97
C ALA A 38 7.03 0.69 -10.13
N GLU A 39 8.23 1.26 -9.98
CA GLU A 39 9.33 1.12 -10.95
C GLU A 39 9.68 -0.35 -11.22
N MET A 40 9.81 -1.17 -10.17
CA MET A 40 10.13 -2.60 -10.30
C MET A 40 9.03 -3.39 -11.00
N LEU A 41 7.77 -2.97 -10.84
CA LEU A 41 6.62 -3.57 -11.49
C LEU A 41 6.39 -3.02 -12.90
N GLY A 42 7.18 -2.03 -13.34
CA GLY A 42 7.02 -1.39 -14.64
C GLY A 42 5.73 -0.59 -14.78
N LEU A 43 5.15 -0.12 -13.67
CA LEU A 43 3.93 0.67 -13.69
C LEU A 43 4.25 2.11 -14.08
N GLU A 44 3.61 2.62 -15.14
CA GLU A 44 3.70 4.04 -15.48
C GLU A 44 2.88 4.92 -14.52
N GLU A 45 3.28 6.18 -14.38
CA GLU A 45 2.57 7.15 -13.53
C GLU A 45 1.16 7.38 -14.10
N GLY A 46 0.13 6.86 -13.41
CA GLY A 46 -1.26 6.92 -13.87
C GLY A 46 -1.76 5.64 -14.56
N GLU A 47 -0.92 4.61 -14.68
CA GLU A 47 -1.35 3.29 -15.12
C GLU A 47 -2.11 2.56 -13.99
N GLU A 48 -3.39 2.27 -14.22
CA GLU A 48 -4.17 1.46 -13.29
C GLU A 48 -3.68 0.00 -13.36
N ILE A 49 -3.28 -0.55 -12.21
CA ILE A 49 -2.97 -1.98 -12.03
C ILE A 49 -4.12 -2.88 -12.53
N LEU A 50 -5.34 -2.34 -12.56
CA LEU A 50 -6.57 -3.04 -12.92
C LEU A 50 -7.08 -2.67 -14.32
N SER A 51 -6.28 -2.02 -15.17
CA SER A 51 -6.68 -1.52 -16.49
C SER A 51 -7.20 -2.58 -17.48
N GLY A 52 -7.07 -3.88 -17.17
CA GLY A 52 -7.64 -5.01 -17.92
C GLY A 52 -8.66 -5.84 -17.16
N VAL A 53 -9.12 -5.38 -16.00
CA VAL A 53 -9.96 -6.14 -15.07
C VAL A 53 -11.42 -5.75 -15.24
N ASP A 54 -12.30 -6.73 -15.44
CA ASP A 54 -13.72 -6.47 -15.65
C ASP A 54 -14.43 -5.94 -14.39
N GLY A 55 -15.60 -5.33 -14.59
CA GLY A 55 -16.38 -4.73 -13.50
C GLY A 55 -16.81 -5.71 -12.41
N ALA A 56 -16.96 -7.00 -12.75
CA ALA A 56 -17.29 -8.05 -11.80
C ALA A 56 -16.10 -8.34 -10.87
N THR A 57 -14.90 -8.43 -11.42
CA THR A 57 -13.66 -8.68 -10.67
C THR A 57 -13.30 -7.47 -9.78
N LEU A 58 -13.50 -6.25 -10.28
CA LEU A 58 -13.38 -5.02 -9.48
C LEU A 58 -14.34 -5.01 -8.26
N ALA A 59 -15.59 -5.42 -8.44
CA ALA A 59 -16.59 -5.43 -7.37
C ALA A 59 -16.23 -6.40 -6.21
N VAL A 60 -15.55 -7.52 -6.52
CA VAL A 60 -15.08 -8.48 -5.51
C VAL A 60 -13.89 -7.92 -4.72
N LEU A 61 -12.95 -7.25 -5.40
CA LEU A 61 -11.80 -6.61 -4.77
C LEU A 61 -12.22 -5.50 -3.80
N GLY A 62 -13.18 -4.64 -4.20
CA GLY A 62 -13.72 -3.58 -3.33
C GLY A 62 -14.39 -4.11 -2.04
N LYS A 63 -14.94 -5.32 -2.07
CA LYS A 63 -15.51 -5.99 -0.89
C LYS A 63 -14.46 -6.62 0.03
N SER A 64 -13.29 -6.96 -0.48
CA SER A 64 -12.27 -7.69 0.29
C SER A 64 -11.44 -6.78 1.20
N GLY A 65 -11.37 -5.47 0.92
CA GLY A 65 -10.70 -4.48 1.79
C GLY A 65 -11.45 -4.12 3.07
N VAL A 66 -12.68 -4.60 3.28
CA VAL A 66 -13.54 -4.25 4.43
C VAL A 66 -13.54 -5.33 5.53
N ARG A 67 -12.86 -6.47 5.31
CA ARG A 67 -12.73 -7.54 6.32
C ARG A 67 -11.28 -7.73 6.75
N ALA A 68 -10.72 -6.72 7.38
CA ALA A 68 -9.69 -6.90 8.39
C ALA A 68 -10.21 -6.20 9.65
N ALA A 69 -10.95 -6.98 10.44
CA ALA A 69 -11.41 -6.62 11.78
C ALA A 69 -10.43 -7.20 12.80
#